data_AF-A0A7V2HK98-F1
#
_entry.id   AF-A0A7V2HK98-F1
#
_cell.length_a   1.000
_cell.length_b   1.000
_cell.length_c   1.000
_cell.angle_alpha   90.00
_cell.angle_beta   90.00
_cell.angle_gamma   90.00
#
_symmetry.space_group_name_H-M   'P 1'
#
loop_
_entity.id
_entity.type
_entity.pdbx_description
1 polymer ?
#
loop_
_entity_poly.entity_id
_entity_poly.type
_entity_poly.pdbx_seq_one_letter_code
_entity_poly.pdbx_strand_id
1 'polypeptide(L)'
;MPFFRRRGPEPLSGAPVSRRQKTYQAQSGYVYEYFYEGFRHASGFREYVFSVSADRRQASAVSVFLSSDALRAWEERHGRQLRDVECYAFAKVALMRTFDGRDTPAQVFEPTYVDLAGIESIVEFLGL
;
A
#
# COMPACT_ATOMS: atom_id res chain seq x y z
N MET A 1 34.91 16.35 10.48
CA MET A 1 33.81 15.39 10.65
C MET A 1 32.87 15.51 9.46
N PRO A 2 32.80 14.56 8.52
CA PRO A 2 31.87 14.66 7.42
C PRO A 2 30.45 14.41 7.94
N PHE A 3 29.55 15.37 7.69
CA PHE A 3 28.14 15.23 8.00
C PHE A 3 27.52 14.27 6.98
N PHE A 4 27.25 13.03 7.39
CA PHE A 4 26.38 12.15 6.63
C PHE A 4 24.97 12.75 6.59
N ARG A 5 24.63 13.43 5.50
CA ARG A 5 23.23 13.76 5.19
C ARG A 5 22.49 12.42 5.03
N ARG A 6 21.69 12.04 6.02
CA ARG A 6 20.65 11.03 5.81
C ARG A 6 19.79 11.54 4.66
N ARG A 7 19.85 10.86 3.51
CA ARG A 7 18.95 11.14 2.39
C ARG A 7 17.54 10.94 2.94
N GLY A 8 16.74 12.00 2.98
CA GLY A 8 15.32 11.87 3.29
C GLY A 8 14.69 10.82 2.37
N PRO A 9 13.62 10.14 2.80
CA PRO A 9 12.98 9.14 1.97
C PRO A 9 12.59 9.77 0.62
N GLU A 10 12.68 9.00 -0.46
CA GLU A 10 12.39 9.52 -1.80
C GLU A 10 10.99 10.17 -1.85
N PRO A 11 10.84 11.27 -2.61
CA PRO A 11 9.56 11.94 -2.75
C PRO A 11 8.52 10.99 -3.35
N LEU A 12 7.28 11.06 -2.85
CA LEU A 12 6.17 10.29 -3.39
C LEU A 12 5.80 10.77 -4.79
N SER A 13 5.46 9.83 -5.64
CA SER A 13 5.05 10.01 -7.04
C SER A 13 3.66 9.41 -7.26
N GLY A 14 2.98 9.81 -8.34
CA GLY A 14 1.67 9.24 -8.69
C GLY A 14 0.51 9.67 -7.78
N ALA A 15 0.73 10.63 -6.88
CA ALA A 15 -0.35 11.24 -6.12
C ALA A 15 -1.32 11.98 -7.07
N PRO A 16 -2.65 11.87 -6.86
CA PRO A 16 -3.61 12.57 -7.70
C PRO A 16 -3.53 14.08 -7.47
N VAL A 17 -3.69 14.87 -8.54
CA VAL A 17 -3.71 16.35 -8.48
C VAL A 17 -4.75 16.86 -7.48
N SER A 18 -5.89 16.17 -7.37
CA SER A 18 -6.90 16.41 -6.35
C SER A 18 -6.94 15.23 -5.39
N ARG A 19 -6.59 15.49 -4.12
CA ARG A 19 -6.63 14.51 -3.03
C ARG A 19 -8.10 14.10 -2.78
N ARG A 20 -8.41 12.81 -2.93
CA ARG A 20 -9.77 12.27 -2.74
C ARG A 20 -9.84 11.42 -1.49
N GLN A 21 -10.76 11.76 -0.58
CA GLN A 21 -11.08 10.92 0.56
C GLN A 21 -11.81 9.66 0.10
N LYS A 22 -11.43 8.52 0.67
CA LYS A 22 -12.13 7.25 0.54
C LYS A 22 -12.53 6.77 1.92
N THR A 23 -13.60 6.00 1.96
CA THR A 23 -14.11 5.37 3.18
C THR A 23 -14.21 3.87 2.95
N TYR A 24 -13.83 3.08 3.95
CA TYR A 24 -13.94 1.62 3.95
C TYR A 24 -14.56 1.16 5.26
N GLN A 25 -15.55 0.29 5.19
CA GLN A 25 -16.11 -0.38 6.36
C GLN A 25 -15.49 -1.77 6.45
N ALA A 26 -14.71 -1.99 7.50
CA ALA A 26 -14.04 -3.27 7.74
C ALA A 26 -15.01 -4.32 8.28
N GLN A 27 -14.63 -5.59 8.16
CA GLN A 27 -15.39 -6.72 8.69
C GLN A 27 -15.61 -6.66 10.21
N SER A 28 -14.68 -6.06 10.95
CA SER A 28 -14.79 -5.79 12.38
C SER A 28 -15.85 -4.74 12.75
N GLY A 29 -16.44 -4.05 11.76
CA GLY A 29 -17.41 -2.98 11.95
C GLY A 29 -16.80 -1.57 12.06
N TYR A 30 -15.47 -1.45 12.12
CA TYR A 30 -14.80 -0.15 12.07
C TYR A 30 -14.90 0.50 10.69
N VAL A 31 -14.95 1.82 10.69
CA VAL A 31 -14.95 2.62 9.46
C VAL A 31 -13.65 3.41 9.38
N TYR A 32 -12.88 3.14 8.33
CA TYR A 32 -11.62 3.83 8.04
C TYR A 32 -11.82 4.85 6.94
N GLU A 33 -11.28 6.05 7.15
CA GLU A 33 -11.10 7.05 6.11
C GLU A 33 -9.66 7.06 5.68
N TYR A 34 -9.41 7.11 4.37
CA TYR A 34 -8.06 7.18 3.86
C TYR A 34 -7.92 8.03 2.62
N PHE A 35 -6.71 8.55 2.44
CA PHE A 35 -6.24 9.23 1.26
C PHE A 35 -5.03 8.49 0.69
N TYR A 36 -4.94 8.44 -0.63
CA TYR A 36 -3.75 7.95 -1.29
C TYR A 36 -2.75 9.11 -1.47
N GLU A 37 -1.55 8.96 -0.93
CA GLU A 37 -0.51 10.01 -0.94
C GLU A 37 0.54 9.80 -2.04
N GLY A 38 0.49 8.67 -2.74
CA GLY A 38 1.44 8.31 -3.80
C GLY A 38 2.25 7.05 -3.48
N PHE A 39 3.24 6.78 -4.34
CA PHE A 39 4.15 5.66 -4.22
C PHE A 39 5.61 6.10 -4.42
N ARG A 40 6.55 5.26 -4.00
CA ARG A 40 7.98 5.41 -4.30
C ARG A 40 8.66 4.05 -4.43
N HIS A 41 9.84 4.03 -5.02
CA HIS A 41 10.70 2.84 -5.01
C HIS A 41 11.60 2.91 -3.78
N ALA A 42 11.58 1.86 -2.96
CA ALA A 42 12.32 1.82 -1.70
C ALA A 42 13.02 0.47 -1.56
N SER A 43 14.34 0.44 -1.77
CA SER A 43 15.23 -0.69 -1.43
C SER A 43 14.66 -2.09 -1.70
N GLY A 44 14.28 -2.39 -2.95
CA GLY A 44 13.73 -3.69 -3.34
C GLY A 44 12.20 -3.81 -3.20
N PHE A 45 11.53 -2.73 -2.84
CA PHE A 45 10.07 -2.65 -2.76
C PHE A 45 9.54 -1.47 -3.56
N ARG A 46 8.26 -1.55 -3.90
CA ARG A 46 7.43 -0.41 -4.28
C ARG A 46 6.51 -0.08 -3.11
N GLU A 47 6.79 1.04 -2.45
CA GLU A 47 6.03 1.51 -1.29
C GLU A 47 4.87 2.39 -1.74
N TYR A 48 3.68 2.10 -1.25
CA TYR A 48 2.47 2.90 -1.42
C TYR A 48 2.07 3.48 -0.07
N VAL A 49 1.92 4.79 0.00
CA VAL A 49 1.63 5.50 1.25
C VAL A 49 0.18 5.97 1.25
N PHE A 50 -0.51 5.66 2.35
CA PHE A 50 -1.88 6.07 2.60
C PHE A 50 -1.94 6.85 3.90
N SER A 51 -2.66 7.96 3.92
CA SER A 51 -3.00 8.64 5.18
C SER A 51 -4.32 8.07 5.65
N VAL A 52 -4.34 7.38 6.80
CA VAL A 52 -5.50 6.62 7.31
C VAL A 52 -5.95 7.15 8.66
N SER A 53 -7.25 7.28 8.87
CA SER A 53 -7.87 7.63 10.14
C SER A 53 -9.03 6.68 10.44
N ALA A 54 -9.14 6.19 11.68
CA ALA A 54 -10.25 5.38 12.16
C ALA A 54 -11.26 6.18 13.01
N ASP A 55 -10.86 7.35 13.53
CA ASP A 55 -11.65 8.19 14.43
C ASP A 55 -12.00 9.56 13.83
N ARG A 56 -11.62 9.79 12.56
CA ARG A 56 -11.73 11.06 11.81
C ARG A 56 -11.00 12.25 12.44
N ARG A 57 -10.16 12.03 13.45
CA ARG A 57 -9.45 13.09 14.18
C ARG A 57 -7.95 12.99 13.97
N GLN A 58 -7.41 11.78 14.02
CA GLN A 58 -5.99 11.52 13.83
C GLN A 58 -5.78 10.67 12.58
N ALA A 59 -5.00 11.20 11.65
CA ALA A 59 -4.56 10.48 10.47
C ALA A 59 -3.09 10.12 10.62
N SER A 60 -2.77 8.85 10.37
CA SER A 60 -1.41 8.33 10.40
C SER A 60 -1.04 7.79 9.02
N ALA A 61 0.23 7.91 8.65
CA ALA A 61 0.73 7.31 7.43
C ALA A 61 0.83 5.79 7.60
N VAL A 62 0.25 5.05 6.67
CA VAL A 62 0.31 3.59 6.55
C VAL A 62 0.99 3.26 5.24
N SER A 63 2.04 2.46 5.31
CA SER A 63 2.81 2.03 4.13
C SER A 63 2.47 0.59 3.76
N VAL A 64 2.20 0.37 2.48
CA VAL A 64 2.09 -0.95 1.87
C VAL A 64 3.27 -1.15 0.93
N PHE A 65 4.11 -2.14 1.23
CA PHE A 65 5.30 -2.48 0.47
C PHE A 65 5.02 -3.69 -0.41
N LEU A 66 5.05 -3.51 -1.72
CA LEU A 66 5.04 -4.62 -2.68
C LEU A 66 6.48 -5.01 -2.98
N SER A 67 6.85 -6.27 -2.81
CA SER A 67 8.21 -6.73 -3.18
C SER A 67 8.43 -6.59 -4.68
N SER A 68 9.50 -5.89 -5.07
CA SER A 68 9.87 -5.72 -6.48
C SER A 68 10.23 -7.05 -7.13
N ASP A 69 10.86 -7.97 -6.37
CA ASP A 69 11.17 -9.31 -6.84
C ASP A 69 9.89 -10.15 -7.02
N ALA A 70 8.92 -9.99 -6.14
CA ALA A 70 7.64 -10.67 -6.26
C ALA A 70 6.82 -10.16 -7.46
N LEU A 71 6.80 -8.84 -7.70
CA LEU A 71 6.18 -8.25 -8.89
C LEU A 71 6.84 -8.81 -10.17
N ARG A 72 8.17 -8.79 -10.23
CA ARG A 72 8.93 -9.33 -11.37
C ARG A 72 8.68 -10.82 -11.58
N ALA A 73 8.70 -11.63 -10.52
CA ALA A 73 8.43 -13.06 -10.62
C ALA A 73 7.02 -13.35 -11.16
N TRP A 74 6.03 -12.55 -10.74
CA TRP A 74 4.67 -12.65 -11.29
C TRP A 74 4.64 -12.28 -12.77
N GLU A 75 5.28 -11.18 -13.18
CA GLU A 75 5.36 -10.74 -14.58
C GLU A 75 6.03 -11.78 -15.49
N GLU A 76 7.14 -12.38 -15.03
CA GLU A 76 7.86 -13.44 -15.73
C GLU A 76 6.99 -14.70 -15.90
N ARG A 77 6.29 -15.12 -14.84
CA ARG A 77 5.40 -16.30 -14.87
C ARG A 77 4.22 -16.13 -15.84
N HIS A 78 3.69 -14.92 -15.97
CA HIS A 78 2.52 -14.63 -16.79
C HIS A 78 2.89 -14.04 -18.17
N GLY A 79 4.17 -13.77 -18.42
CA GLY A 79 4.67 -13.21 -19.68
C GLY A 79 4.14 -11.80 -19.97
N ARG A 80 3.77 -11.03 -18.94
CA ARG A 80 3.16 -9.70 -19.07
C ARG A 80 3.63 -8.77 -17.97
N GLN A 81 3.94 -7.52 -18.34
CA GLN A 81 4.23 -6.45 -17.40
C GLN A 81 2.97 -5.93 -16.68
N LEU A 82 3.12 -5.67 -15.39
CA LEU A 82 2.13 -5.03 -14.54
C LEU A 82 2.17 -3.52 -14.76
N ARG A 83 0.99 -2.93 -14.97
CA ARG A 83 0.84 -1.48 -15.06
C ARG A 83 0.83 -0.86 -13.66
N ASP A 84 1.15 0.42 -13.59
CA ASP A 84 1.08 1.18 -12.33
C ASP A 84 -0.29 1.13 -11.66
N VAL A 85 -1.37 1.14 -12.45
CA VAL A 85 -2.74 1.02 -11.94
C VAL A 85 -3.00 -0.35 -11.31
N GLU A 86 -2.36 -1.41 -11.82
CA GLU A 86 -2.48 -2.78 -11.29
C GLU A 86 -1.69 -2.91 -9.99
N CYS A 87 -0.45 -2.40 -9.97
CA CYS A 87 0.34 -2.36 -8.74
C CYS A 87 -0.36 -1.52 -7.64
N TYR A 88 -0.97 -0.39 -8.00
CA TYR A 88 -1.79 0.39 -7.07
C TYR A 88 -3.01 -0.38 -6.57
N ALA A 89 -3.71 -1.10 -7.47
CA ALA A 89 -4.82 -1.96 -7.08
C ALA A 89 -4.37 -3.03 -6.07
N PHE A 90 -3.19 -3.62 -6.26
CA PHE A 90 -2.64 -4.61 -5.34
C PHE A 90 -2.38 -4.00 -3.95
N ALA A 91 -1.71 -2.86 -3.90
CA ALA A 91 -1.45 -2.16 -2.65
C ALA A 91 -2.75 -1.75 -1.93
N LYS A 92 -3.76 -1.32 -2.68
CA LYS A 92 -5.07 -0.94 -2.13
C LYS A 92 -5.81 -2.16 -1.56
N VAL A 93 -5.84 -3.29 -2.27
CA VAL A 93 -6.49 -4.52 -1.75
C VAL A 93 -5.76 -5.01 -0.50
N ALA A 94 -4.42 -4.99 -0.49
CA ALA A 94 -3.64 -5.33 0.70
C ALA A 94 -3.98 -4.42 1.89
N LEU A 95 -4.13 -3.10 1.67
CA LEU A 95 -4.58 -2.18 2.71
C LEU A 95 -5.98 -2.56 3.26
N MET A 96 -6.94 -2.90 2.40
CA MET A 96 -8.27 -3.31 2.84
C MET A 96 -8.22 -4.61 3.66
N ARG A 97 -7.41 -5.59 3.22
CA ARG A 97 -7.17 -6.84 3.97
C ARG A 97 -6.54 -6.56 5.33
N THR A 98 -5.64 -5.58 5.43
CA THR A 98 -5.11 -5.11 6.72
C THR A 98 -6.20 -4.48 7.59
N PHE A 99 -7.15 -3.74 7.02
CA PHE A 99 -8.29 -3.22 7.79
C PHE A 99 -9.19 -4.34 8.32
N ASP A 100 -9.45 -5.35 7.50
CA ASP A 100 -10.31 -6.49 7.87
C ASP A 100 -9.66 -7.42 8.89
N GLY A 101 -8.33 -7.58 8.86
CA GLY A 101 -7.60 -8.53 9.69
C GLY A 101 -7.18 -8.04 11.07
N ARG A 102 -7.53 -6.81 11.49
CA ARG A 102 -7.10 -6.25 12.77
C ARG A 102 -8.28 -6.07 13.74
N ASP A 103 -8.08 -6.51 14.98
CA ASP A 103 -9.08 -6.40 16.05
C ASP A 103 -9.22 -4.97 16.57
N THR A 104 -8.15 -4.18 16.47
CA THR A 104 -8.14 -2.78 16.95
C THR A 104 -7.57 -1.81 15.90
N PRO A 105 -8.06 -0.56 15.86
CA PRO A 105 -7.56 0.44 14.91
C PRO A 105 -6.07 0.76 15.04
N ALA A 106 -5.48 0.64 16.23
CA ALA A 106 -4.07 0.94 16.46
C ALA A 106 -3.13 0.00 15.67
N GLN A 107 -3.54 -1.25 15.46
CA GLN A 107 -2.73 -2.25 14.77
C GLN A 107 -2.67 -2.05 13.24
N VAL A 108 -3.56 -1.21 12.69
CA VAL A 108 -3.60 -0.89 11.25
C VAL A 108 -2.43 -0.01 10.81
N PHE A 109 -1.77 0.67 11.75
CA PHE A 109 -0.66 1.57 11.44
C PHE A 109 0.70 0.88 11.24
N GLU A 110 0.75 -0.45 11.40
CA GLU A 110 1.93 -1.24 11.07
C GLU A 110 2.11 -1.35 9.55
N PRO A 111 3.35 -1.24 9.03
CA PRO A 111 3.62 -1.47 7.63
C PRO A 111 3.18 -2.86 7.16
N THR A 112 2.54 -2.91 5.99
CA THR A 112 2.13 -4.17 5.36
C THR A 112 3.12 -4.54 4.26
N TYR A 113 3.67 -5.76 4.30
CA TYR A 113 4.55 -6.28 3.26
C TYR A 113 3.83 -7.36 2.47
N VAL A 114 3.90 -7.27 1.14
CA VAL A 114 3.24 -8.20 0.21
C VAL A 114 4.31 -8.91 -0.60
N ASP A 115 4.38 -10.22 -0.43
CA ASP A 115 5.25 -11.13 -1.16
C ASP A 115 4.54 -11.70 -2.40
N LEU A 116 5.17 -12.68 -3.08
CA LEU A 116 4.61 -13.28 -4.29
C LEU A 116 3.28 -13.99 -4.04
N ALA A 117 3.16 -14.73 -2.94
CA ALA A 117 1.92 -15.43 -2.59
C ALA A 117 0.79 -14.42 -2.32
N GLY A 118 1.10 -13.32 -1.64
CA GLY A 118 0.18 -12.21 -1.45
C GLY A 118 -0.26 -11.57 -2.77
N ILE A 119 0.67 -11.33 -3.70
CA ILE A 119 0.36 -10.80 -5.03
C ILE A 119 -0.57 -11.75 -5.80
N GLU A 120 -0.25 -13.05 -5.86
CA GLU A 120 -1.07 -14.04 -6.57
C GLU A 120 -2.49 -14.11 -5.98
N SER A 121 -2.63 -14.11 -4.66
CA SER A 121 -3.93 -14.09 -3.98
C SER A 121 -4.74 -12.82 -4.27
N ILE A 122 -4.08 -11.69 -4.48
CA ILE A 122 -4.76 -10.43 -4.82
C ILE A 122 -5.15 -10.39 -6.29
N VAL A 123 -4.28 -10.89 -7.18
CA VAL A 123 -4.56 -11.05 -8.61
C VAL A 123 -5.80 -11.93 -8.82
N GLU A 124 -5.86 -13.08 -8.14
CA GLU A 124 -7.02 -13.97 -8.16
C GLU A 124 -8.29 -13.26 -7.69
N PHE A 125 -8.21 -12.52 -6.58
CA PHE A 125 -9.35 -11.72 -6.06
C PHE A 125 -9.83 -10.65 -7.05
N LEU A 126 -8.91 -10.07 -7.82
CA LEU A 126 -9.23 -9.05 -8.84
C LEU A 126 -9.68 -9.65 -10.18
N GLY A 127 -9.56 -10.97 -10.37
CA GLY A 127 -9.87 -11.65 -11.63
C GLY A 127 -8.92 -11.26 -12.77
N LEU A 128 -7.65 -11.03 -12.46
CA LEU A 128 -6.60 -10.61 -13.40
C LEU A 128 -5.72 -11.75 -13.90
#